data_AF-A0A524EDW1-F1
#
_entry.id   AF-A0A524EDW1-F1
#
_cell.length_a   1.000
_cell.length_b   1.000
_cell.length_c   1.000
_cell.angle_alpha   90.00
_cell.angle_beta   90.00
_cell.angle_gamma   90.00
#
_symmetry.space_group_name_H-M   'P 1'
#
loop_
_entity.id
_entity.type
_entity.pdbx_description
1 polymer ?
#
loop_
_entity_poly.entity_id
_entity_poly.type
_entity_poly.pdbx_seq_one_letter_code
_entity_poly.pdbx_strand_id
1 'polypeptide(L)'
;MTTASEALREVVWRVISTVGSRGLFVHSDELEIRHQGKSRKRASISRLPLIVGACVLNALVPRSAMLLVGGHGGGKTTLLKVLGRMLTGKGLQEIEDGMLRGHPQLTEEKMVATLRPGPLMKEGVEVVVWRRFVTDFWKIIDEVNRLTPHTQNILLSMLAEGELKYYDEVKRCDEYCLYATMNPSDSGTFDLAPPFLDRFGIAAPITMPTTEDLELILSSRDEKLFGYDELWQVPALAEEEDLLTIWNLADKIPLSENASAYLRSIVREFGACVRVDKSQSHNLTIETGLCDGCHYNTAKSVCNKVIIPLSVRAAKDLNRYSKAAAWLVGATEVSVEIVKSLAPLVFWHRTTFSQNDLEASPYYGNAYEFMRHLIELASSRFAQRESALKILKRLKTGEGKDEDLNKLKEMGKSDLLVRIDYLDLARELKKKRYAKVVKRIEKSIDSAKVKELSELKQSLMEDTDLPNRAMLLRKVTDALHSLTLSQFELGFEQWQDLWTTVSLRYPKMTSILKETLNPPKRKVLRTDDLTLVVYVTGSSPDSPVFLEVSGGPEAISLKKDIEKHLKK
;
A
#
# COMPACT_ATOMS: atom_id res chain seq x y z
N MET A 1 28.82 12.03 2.35
CA MET A 1 28.20 10.89 3.05
C MET A 1 26.82 10.70 2.47
N THR A 2 26.66 9.74 1.56
CA THR A 2 25.35 9.33 1.04
C THR A 2 24.54 8.76 2.20
N THR A 3 23.29 9.22 2.34
CA THR A 3 22.40 8.67 3.38
C THR A 3 22.18 7.17 3.10
N ALA A 4 21.97 6.33 4.13
CA ALA A 4 21.72 4.89 3.94
C ALA A 4 20.58 4.61 2.92
N SER A 5 19.60 5.52 2.84
CA SER A 5 18.54 5.48 1.83
C SER A 5 19.01 5.70 0.38
N GLU A 6 20.06 6.48 0.14
CA GLU A 6 20.61 6.71 -1.19
C GLU A 6 21.40 5.49 -1.67
N ALA A 7 22.18 4.86 -0.79
CA ALA A 7 22.89 3.61 -1.11
C ALA A 7 21.92 2.49 -1.52
N LEU A 8 20.85 2.27 -0.73
CA LEU A 8 19.82 1.27 -1.06
C LEU A 8 19.08 1.61 -2.36
N ARG A 9 18.82 2.89 -2.62
CA ARG A 9 18.22 3.33 -3.89
C ARG A 9 19.13 3.00 -5.06
N GLU A 10 20.43 3.25 -4.96
CA GLU A 10 21.40 2.91 -6.01
C GLU A 10 21.46 1.41 -6.27
N VAL A 11 21.34 0.57 -5.22
CA VAL A 11 21.25 -0.89 -5.36
C VAL A 11 20.01 -1.27 -6.18
N VAL A 12 18.83 -0.73 -5.86
CA VAL A 12 17.59 -1.04 -6.60
C VAL A 12 17.67 -0.57 -8.06
N TRP A 13 18.25 0.60 -8.34
CA TRP A 13 18.49 1.04 -9.72
C TRP A 13 19.49 0.14 -10.44
N ARG A 14 20.50 -0.38 -9.73
CA ARG A 14 21.44 -1.36 -10.28
C ARG A 14 20.74 -2.66 -10.66
N VAL A 15 19.76 -3.13 -9.87
CA VAL A 15 18.94 -4.30 -10.24
C VAL A 15 18.22 -4.05 -11.56
N ILE A 16 17.50 -2.92 -11.67
CA ILE A 16 16.76 -2.57 -12.89
C ILE A 16 17.69 -2.46 -14.11
N SER A 17 18.83 -1.78 -13.95
CA SER A 17 19.79 -1.60 -15.04
C SER A 17 20.49 -2.90 -15.42
N THR A 18 20.74 -3.80 -14.47
CA THR A 18 21.37 -5.11 -14.72
C THR A 18 20.45 -5.99 -15.56
N VAL A 19 19.14 -6.01 -15.27
CA VAL A 19 18.16 -6.77 -16.07
C VAL A 19 18.13 -6.29 -17.52
N GLY A 20 18.06 -4.97 -17.75
CA GLY A 20 18.04 -4.41 -19.10
C GLY A 20 19.36 -4.55 -19.85
N SER A 21 20.48 -4.17 -19.22
CA SER A 21 21.81 -4.17 -19.87
C SER A 21 22.33 -5.55 -20.23
N ARG A 22 21.87 -6.59 -19.53
CA ARG A 22 22.27 -7.98 -19.80
C ARG A 22 21.25 -8.75 -20.66
N GLY A 23 20.22 -8.07 -21.16
CA GLY A 23 19.19 -8.70 -21.98
C GLY A 23 18.40 -9.80 -21.26
N LEU A 24 18.40 -9.81 -19.92
CA LEU A 24 17.71 -10.86 -19.13
C LEU A 24 16.20 -10.78 -19.28
N PHE A 25 15.70 -9.60 -19.61
CA PHE A 25 14.31 -9.36 -19.99
C PHE A 25 14.23 -8.12 -20.85
N VAL A 26 13.60 -8.23 -22.02
CA VAL A 26 13.53 -7.15 -23.00
C VAL A 26 12.07 -6.85 -23.33
N HIS A 27 11.68 -5.60 -23.10
CA HIS A 27 10.35 -5.09 -23.44
C HIS A 27 10.42 -3.56 -23.56
N SER A 28 9.79 -3.02 -24.60
CA SER A 28 9.91 -1.61 -24.98
C SER A 28 9.04 -0.64 -24.18
N ASP A 29 7.94 -1.11 -23.58
CA ASP A 29 7.05 -0.24 -22.80
C ASP A 29 7.73 0.40 -21.57
N GLU A 30 7.52 1.70 -21.41
CA GLU A 30 8.05 2.49 -20.29
C GLU A 30 6.94 2.95 -19.34
N LEU A 31 7.24 2.89 -18.04
CA LEU A 31 6.52 3.58 -16.98
C LEU A 31 7.19 4.94 -16.72
N GLU A 32 6.51 6.01 -17.14
CA GLU A 32 6.95 7.38 -16.87
C GLU A 32 6.47 7.86 -15.50
N ILE A 33 7.41 8.15 -14.60
CA ILE A 33 7.13 8.73 -13.28
C ILE A 33 7.57 10.19 -13.28
N ARG A 34 6.59 11.09 -13.27
CA ARG A 34 6.83 12.53 -13.19
C ARG A 34 6.90 12.96 -11.73
N HIS A 35 7.97 13.63 -11.35
CA HIS A 35 8.23 14.02 -9.96
C HIS A 35 8.92 15.38 -9.88
N GLN A 36 8.92 15.98 -8.69
CA GLN A 36 9.72 17.16 -8.40
C GLN A 36 10.95 16.70 -7.60
N GLY A 37 12.14 16.95 -8.15
CA GLY A 37 13.39 16.63 -7.46
C GLY A 37 13.64 17.50 -6.23
N LYS A 38 14.77 17.25 -5.53
CA LYS A 38 15.18 18.01 -4.33
C LYS A 38 15.26 19.54 -4.58
N SER A 39 15.54 19.97 -5.81
CA SER A 39 15.44 21.37 -6.23
C SER A 39 14.06 21.62 -6.84
N ARG A 40 13.16 22.26 -6.09
CA ARG A 40 11.73 22.52 -6.41
C ARG A 40 11.45 23.27 -7.74
N LYS A 41 12.47 23.61 -8.54
CA LYS A 41 12.34 24.49 -9.72
C LYS A 41 12.13 23.77 -11.06
N ARG A 42 12.37 22.45 -11.19
CA ARG A 42 12.15 21.70 -12.44
C ARG A 42 11.46 20.35 -12.19
N ALA A 43 10.43 20.06 -12.98
CA ALA A 43 9.84 18.73 -13.04
C ALA A 43 10.83 17.77 -13.72
N SER A 44 11.12 16.66 -13.06
CA SER A 44 11.96 15.58 -13.57
C SER A 44 11.09 14.39 -13.96
N ILE A 45 11.47 13.70 -15.04
CA ILE A 45 10.80 12.48 -15.50
C ILE A 45 11.79 11.35 -15.31
N SER A 46 11.42 10.37 -14.50
CA SER A 46 12.15 9.11 -14.36
C SER A 46 11.42 8.05 -15.19
N ARG A 47 12.17 7.36 -16.05
CA ARG A 47 11.67 6.29 -16.90
C ARG A 47 12.12 4.96 -16.35
N LEU A 48 11.19 4.03 -16.26
CA LEU A 48 11.41 2.66 -15.82
C LEU A 48 10.85 1.73 -16.90
N PRO A 49 11.49 0.60 -17.23
CA PRO A 49 10.82 -0.42 -18.03
C PRO A 49 9.55 -0.86 -17.31
N LEU A 50 8.40 -0.87 -17.98
CA LEU A 50 7.09 -1.04 -17.34
C LEU A 50 7.01 -2.31 -16.50
N ILE A 51 7.42 -3.45 -17.07
CA ILE A 51 7.30 -4.76 -16.43
C ILE A 51 8.33 -4.92 -15.32
N VAL A 52 9.61 -4.68 -15.60
CA VAL A 52 10.69 -4.79 -14.61
C VAL A 52 10.48 -3.80 -13.48
N GLY A 53 10.13 -2.55 -13.81
CA GLY A 53 9.80 -1.50 -12.86
C GLY A 53 8.61 -1.86 -11.97
N ALA A 54 7.53 -2.41 -12.54
CA ALA A 54 6.39 -2.87 -11.75
C ALA A 54 6.76 -4.04 -10.82
N CYS A 55 7.53 -5.02 -11.29
CA CYS A 55 8.01 -6.13 -10.46
C CYS A 55 8.89 -5.66 -9.30
N VAL A 56 9.78 -4.71 -9.56
CA VAL A 56 10.62 -4.08 -8.53
C VAL A 56 9.76 -3.28 -7.56
N LEU A 57 8.80 -2.47 -8.03
CA LEU A 57 7.87 -1.74 -7.16
C LEU A 57 7.07 -2.66 -6.24
N ASN A 58 6.68 -3.85 -6.69
CA ASN A 58 6.07 -4.89 -5.84
C ASN A 58 7.03 -5.31 -4.71
N ALA A 59 8.31 -5.50 -4.99
CA ALA A 59 9.31 -5.86 -3.98
C ALA A 59 9.50 -4.76 -2.91
N LEU A 60 9.23 -3.50 -3.26
CA LEU A 60 9.41 -2.35 -2.35
C LEU A 60 8.20 -2.09 -1.44
N VAL A 61 7.14 -2.90 -1.54
CA VAL A 61 5.91 -2.75 -0.74
C VAL A 61 5.75 -3.97 0.18
N PRO A 62 5.44 -3.78 1.48
CA PRO A 62 5.26 -4.89 2.41
C PRO A 62 4.00 -5.71 2.11
N ARG A 63 4.12 -7.04 2.19
CA ARG A 63 3.00 -8.00 1.95
C ARG A 63 2.30 -7.71 0.63
N SER A 64 3.11 -7.49 -0.40
CA SER A 64 2.66 -7.15 -1.74
C SER A 64 2.30 -8.39 -2.54
N ALA A 65 1.39 -8.21 -3.48
CA ALA A 65 1.01 -9.24 -4.44
C ALA A 65 0.87 -8.57 -5.81
N MET A 66 1.56 -9.11 -6.82
CA MET A 66 1.51 -8.63 -8.19
C MET A 66 1.02 -9.72 -9.12
N LEU A 67 0.25 -9.32 -10.15
CA LEU A 67 -0.19 -10.20 -11.23
C LEU A 67 0.47 -9.80 -12.56
N LEU A 68 1.12 -10.74 -13.22
CA LEU A 68 1.64 -10.59 -14.58
C LEU A 68 0.70 -11.28 -15.58
N VAL A 69 0.05 -10.49 -16.43
CA VAL A 69 -0.98 -10.98 -17.36
C VAL A 69 -0.46 -10.94 -18.79
N GLY A 70 -0.38 -12.09 -19.47
CA GLY A 70 0.01 -12.13 -20.88
C GLY A 70 0.12 -13.55 -21.44
N GLY A 71 0.34 -13.67 -22.75
CA GLY A 71 0.44 -14.96 -23.45
C GLY A 71 1.66 -15.81 -23.04
N HIS A 72 1.70 -17.07 -23.49
CA HIS A 72 2.85 -17.96 -23.27
C HIS A 72 4.13 -17.40 -23.89
N GLY A 73 5.28 -17.76 -23.32
CA GLY A 73 6.59 -17.41 -23.89
C GLY A 73 7.10 -15.99 -23.58
N GLY A 74 6.32 -15.16 -22.88
CA GLY A 74 6.75 -13.79 -22.51
C GLY A 74 7.78 -13.69 -21.37
N GLY A 75 8.57 -14.73 -21.09
CA GLY A 75 9.64 -14.70 -20.08
C GLY A 75 9.22 -14.40 -18.63
N LYS A 76 7.92 -14.44 -18.32
CA LYS A 76 7.34 -13.96 -17.03
C LYS A 76 8.00 -14.62 -15.83
N THR A 77 7.97 -15.95 -15.78
CA THR A 77 8.48 -16.75 -14.67
C THR A 77 9.99 -16.60 -14.54
N THR A 78 10.71 -16.52 -15.67
CA THR A 78 12.15 -16.30 -15.70
C THR A 78 12.54 -14.96 -15.06
N LEU A 79 11.86 -13.87 -15.43
CA LEU A 79 12.07 -12.55 -14.85
C LEU A 79 11.89 -12.57 -13.32
N LEU A 80 10.85 -13.24 -12.82
CA LEU A 80 10.58 -13.32 -11.39
C LEU A 80 11.67 -14.08 -10.62
N LYS A 81 12.25 -15.14 -11.22
CA LYS A 81 13.39 -15.87 -10.62
C LYS A 81 14.65 -14.99 -10.57
N VAL A 82 14.96 -14.34 -11.68
CA VAL A 82 16.11 -13.42 -11.81
C VAL A 82 16.02 -12.27 -10.80
N LEU A 83 14.86 -11.62 -10.69
CA LEU A 83 14.64 -10.55 -9.72
C LEU A 83 14.71 -11.06 -8.28
N GLY A 84 14.13 -12.24 -8.00
CA GLY A 84 14.23 -12.87 -6.69
C GLY A 84 15.69 -13.08 -6.28
N ARG A 85 16.53 -13.61 -7.18
CA ARG A 85 17.97 -13.79 -6.95
C ARG A 85 18.67 -12.46 -6.64
N MET A 86 18.43 -11.45 -7.46
CA MET A 86 19.09 -10.14 -7.31
C MET A 86 18.67 -9.38 -6.05
N LEU A 87 17.40 -9.51 -5.62
CA LEU A 87 16.83 -8.72 -4.52
C LEU A 87 16.82 -9.43 -3.16
N THR A 88 16.92 -10.76 -3.12
CA THR A 88 16.89 -11.52 -1.85
C THR A 88 18.20 -12.24 -1.54
N GLY A 89 19.10 -12.36 -2.51
CA GLY A 89 20.35 -13.10 -2.37
C GLY A 89 20.20 -14.62 -2.32
N LYS A 90 18.99 -15.17 -2.47
CA LYS A 90 18.73 -16.62 -2.59
C LYS A 90 19.18 -17.16 -3.93
N GLY A 91 19.56 -18.44 -3.99
CA GLY A 91 19.94 -19.09 -5.26
C GLY A 91 18.74 -19.24 -6.21
N LEU A 92 18.96 -19.30 -7.53
CA LEU A 92 17.87 -19.45 -8.50
C LEU A 92 17.12 -20.78 -8.31
N GLN A 93 17.86 -21.85 -8.01
CA GLN A 93 17.26 -23.16 -7.72
C GLN A 93 16.44 -23.14 -6.44
N GLU A 94 16.90 -22.41 -5.42
CA GLU A 94 16.17 -22.25 -4.17
C GLU A 94 14.82 -21.57 -4.37
N ILE A 95 14.79 -20.52 -5.19
CA ILE A 95 13.57 -19.80 -5.57
C ILE A 95 12.65 -20.69 -6.40
N GLU A 96 13.21 -21.48 -7.33
CA GLU A 96 12.43 -22.40 -8.17
C GLU A 96 11.80 -23.54 -7.35
N ASP A 97 12.50 -24.06 -6.35
CA ASP A 97 11.98 -25.10 -5.45
C ASP A 97 10.83 -24.59 -4.55
N GLY A 98 10.80 -23.29 -4.26
CA GLY A 98 9.73 -22.63 -3.50
C GLY A 98 8.51 -22.23 -4.34
N MET A 99 8.61 -22.32 -5.67
CA MET A 99 7.58 -21.87 -6.61
C MET A 99 6.37 -22.81 -6.65
N LEU A 100 5.17 -22.24 -6.62
CA LEU A 100 3.92 -22.97 -6.79
C LEU A 100 3.53 -22.98 -8.28
N ARG A 101 3.48 -24.16 -8.90
CA ARG A 101 3.01 -24.32 -10.29
C ARG A 101 1.52 -24.63 -10.31
N GLY A 102 0.74 -23.78 -10.97
CA GLY A 102 -0.70 -23.90 -11.09
C GLY A 102 -1.11 -25.11 -11.92
N HIS A 103 -1.86 -26.03 -11.31
CA HIS A 103 -2.53 -27.10 -12.05
C HIS A 103 -3.85 -27.49 -11.37
N PRO A 104 -4.85 -28.03 -12.10
CA PRO A 104 -6.16 -28.34 -11.53
C PRO A 104 -6.16 -29.37 -10.39
N GLN A 105 -5.15 -30.25 -10.32
CA GLN A 105 -5.06 -31.30 -9.31
C GLN A 105 -4.29 -30.86 -8.03
N LEU A 106 -4.11 -29.55 -7.83
CA LEU A 106 -3.26 -29.02 -6.75
C LEU A 106 -4.04 -29.01 -5.44
N THR A 107 -3.72 -29.95 -4.56
CA THR A 107 -4.35 -30.09 -3.25
C THR A 107 -3.75 -29.11 -2.24
N GLU A 108 -4.52 -28.81 -1.20
CA GLU A 108 -4.07 -28.03 -0.05
C GLU A 108 -2.77 -28.60 0.54
N GLU A 109 -2.64 -29.93 0.59
CA GLU A 109 -1.46 -30.59 1.16
C GLU A 109 -0.16 -30.33 0.38
N LYS A 110 -0.28 -30.14 -0.93
CA LYS A 110 0.86 -29.84 -1.82
C LYS A 110 1.21 -28.35 -1.77
N MET A 111 0.23 -27.50 -1.54
CA MET A 111 0.40 -26.04 -1.54
C MET A 111 0.80 -25.46 -0.19
N VAL A 112 0.17 -25.94 0.89
CA VAL A 112 0.24 -25.33 2.23
C VAL A 112 1.11 -26.13 3.17
N ALA A 113 0.68 -27.33 3.56
CA ALA A 113 1.37 -28.15 4.54
C ALA A 113 0.95 -29.61 4.49
N THR A 114 1.73 -30.52 5.06
CA THR A 114 1.38 -31.94 5.19
C THR A 114 1.72 -32.45 6.58
N LEU A 115 0.99 -33.44 7.09
CA LEU A 115 1.29 -34.07 8.37
C LEU A 115 2.46 -35.06 8.23
N ARG A 116 3.37 -35.10 9.22
CA ARG A 116 4.38 -36.17 9.28
C ARG A 116 3.72 -37.50 9.71
N PRO A 117 3.75 -38.55 8.88
CA PRO A 117 3.10 -39.81 9.23
C PRO A 117 3.72 -40.51 10.44
N GLY A 118 5.04 -40.37 10.65
CA GLY A 118 5.75 -41.06 11.72
C GLY A 118 5.23 -40.73 13.13
N PRO A 119 5.31 -39.46 13.58
CA PRO A 119 4.75 -39.02 14.86
C PRO A 119 3.25 -39.28 14.99
N LEU A 120 2.51 -39.06 13.90
CA LEU A 120 1.05 -39.25 13.88
C LEU A 120 0.67 -40.71 14.17
N MET A 121 1.34 -41.67 13.54
CA MET A 121 1.02 -43.10 13.67
C MET A 121 1.59 -43.74 14.94
N LYS A 122 2.71 -43.24 15.48
CA LYS A 122 3.38 -43.83 16.64
C LYS A 122 2.98 -43.21 17.97
N GLU A 123 2.78 -41.90 17.99
CA GLU A 123 2.62 -41.11 19.21
C GLU A 123 1.25 -40.41 19.27
N GLY A 124 0.47 -40.45 18.19
CA GLY A 124 -0.79 -39.71 18.08
C GLY A 124 -0.58 -38.19 18.01
N VAL A 125 0.63 -37.75 17.70
CA VAL A 125 1.01 -36.32 17.67
C VAL A 125 0.95 -35.81 16.24
N GLU A 126 0.11 -34.80 16.02
CA GLU A 126 0.05 -34.06 14.77
C GLU A 126 1.26 -33.13 14.65
N VAL A 127 2.14 -33.39 13.67
CA VAL A 127 3.28 -32.52 13.36
C VAL A 127 3.11 -31.99 11.95
N VAL A 128 2.82 -30.71 11.83
CA VAL A 128 2.58 -30.04 10.55
C VAL A 128 3.91 -29.64 9.91
N VAL A 129 4.12 -30.07 8.66
CA VAL A 129 5.26 -29.65 7.83
C VAL A 129 4.78 -28.65 6.80
N TRP A 130 5.09 -27.39 7.04
CA TRP A 130 4.81 -26.29 6.13
C TRP A 130 5.65 -26.39 4.85
N ARG A 131 5.02 -26.12 3.70
CA ARG A 131 5.72 -26.07 2.41
C ARG A 131 6.58 -24.82 2.32
N ARG A 132 7.67 -24.89 1.54
CA ARG A 132 8.59 -23.78 1.30
C ARG A 132 7.88 -22.53 0.81
N PHE A 133 6.93 -22.71 -0.12
CA PHE A 133 6.06 -21.64 -0.60
C PHE A 133 5.40 -20.82 0.53
N VAL A 134 5.03 -21.45 1.66
CA VAL A 134 4.44 -20.76 2.81
C VAL A 134 5.50 -20.01 3.62
N THR A 135 6.69 -20.58 3.80
CA THR A 135 7.75 -19.99 4.63
C THR A 135 8.58 -18.92 3.94
N ASP A 136 8.68 -18.96 2.61
CA ASP A 136 9.64 -18.13 1.86
C ASP A 136 9.19 -16.66 1.74
N PHE A 137 10.13 -15.73 1.84
CA PHE A 137 9.85 -14.31 1.61
C PHE A 137 9.39 -14.02 0.17
N TRP A 138 10.08 -14.56 -0.82
CA TRP A 138 9.79 -14.38 -2.24
C TRP A 138 8.93 -15.53 -2.76
N LYS A 139 7.65 -15.25 -3.04
CA LYS A 139 6.65 -16.25 -3.44
C LYS A 139 6.29 -16.09 -4.90
N ILE A 140 6.35 -17.17 -5.67
CA ILE A 140 5.94 -17.20 -7.08
C ILE A 140 4.81 -18.22 -7.24
N ILE A 141 3.71 -17.80 -7.87
CA ILE A 141 2.62 -18.66 -8.34
C ILE A 141 2.59 -18.59 -9.86
N ASP A 142 2.99 -19.67 -10.51
CA ASP A 142 2.94 -19.76 -11.97
C ASP A 142 1.54 -20.22 -12.41
N GLU A 143 0.96 -19.56 -13.41
CA GLU A 143 -0.34 -19.88 -14.00
C GLU A 143 -1.48 -19.98 -12.96
N VAL A 144 -1.67 -18.90 -12.19
CA VAL A 144 -2.65 -18.84 -11.09
C VAL A 144 -4.09 -19.16 -11.53
N ASN A 145 -4.42 -18.87 -12.79
CA ASN A 145 -5.72 -19.18 -13.37
C ASN A 145 -5.93 -20.67 -13.66
N ARG A 146 -4.93 -21.54 -13.49
CA ARG A 146 -5.10 -23.00 -13.57
C ARG A 146 -5.43 -23.64 -12.22
N LEU A 147 -5.42 -22.84 -11.14
CA LEU A 147 -5.81 -23.28 -9.81
C LEU A 147 -7.33 -23.36 -9.70
N THR A 148 -7.83 -24.42 -9.07
CA THR A 148 -9.28 -24.56 -8.81
C THR A 148 -9.78 -23.45 -7.89
N PRO A 149 -11.08 -23.10 -7.91
CA PRO A 149 -11.65 -22.10 -7.01
C PRO A 149 -11.39 -22.40 -5.52
N HIS A 150 -11.35 -23.67 -5.13
CA HIS A 150 -11.02 -24.07 -3.76
C HIS A 150 -9.58 -23.70 -3.39
N THR A 151 -8.62 -24.01 -4.27
CA THR A 151 -7.20 -23.67 -4.08
C THR A 151 -6.99 -22.15 -4.06
N GLN A 152 -7.69 -21.40 -4.93
CA GLN A 152 -7.68 -19.93 -4.92
C GLN A 152 -8.20 -19.36 -3.59
N ASN A 153 -9.25 -19.97 -3.01
CA ASN A 153 -9.79 -19.55 -1.71
C ASN A 153 -8.81 -19.75 -0.55
N ILE A 154 -7.99 -20.80 -0.57
CA ILE A 154 -6.96 -20.99 0.46
C ILE A 154 -5.90 -19.87 0.35
N LEU A 155 -5.50 -19.50 -0.87
CA LEU A 155 -4.59 -18.38 -1.10
C LEU A 155 -5.18 -17.03 -0.68
N LEU A 156 -6.51 -16.86 -0.72
CA LEU A 156 -7.18 -15.65 -0.23
C LEU A 156 -6.90 -15.39 1.25
N SER A 157 -6.84 -16.43 2.08
CA SER A 157 -6.56 -16.30 3.52
C SER A 157 -5.16 -15.73 3.74
N MET A 158 -4.16 -16.26 3.04
CA MET A 158 -2.79 -15.72 3.06
C MET A 158 -2.76 -14.26 2.61
N LEU A 159 -3.42 -13.94 1.49
CA LEU A 159 -3.49 -12.57 0.96
C LEU A 159 -4.37 -11.63 1.80
N ALA A 160 -5.23 -12.14 2.67
CA ALA A 160 -6.14 -11.36 3.54
C ALA A 160 -5.50 -11.01 4.86
N GLU A 161 -5.05 -12.06 5.54
CA GLU A 161 -4.75 -12.07 6.96
C GLU A 161 -3.24 -12.15 7.18
N GLY A 162 -2.49 -12.62 6.18
CA GLY A 162 -1.06 -12.93 6.33
C GLY A 162 -0.85 -14.17 7.19
N GLU A 163 -1.82 -15.08 7.25
CA GLU A 163 -1.69 -16.38 7.91
C GLU A 163 -2.36 -17.48 7.10
N LEU A 164 -1.85 -18.70 7.28
CA LEU A 164 -2.46 -19.93 6.78
C LEU A 164 -2.71 -20.85 7.96
N LYS A 165 -3.84 -21.54 7.92
CA LYS A 165 -4.23 -22.53 8.92
C LYS A 165 -4.23 -23.90 8.28
N TYR A 166 -3.73 -24.88 9.01
CA TYR A 166 -3.76 -26.28 8.59
C TYR A 166 -3.95 -27.13 9.85
N TYR A 167 -5.10 -27.81 9.95
CA TYR A 167 -5.61 -28.36 11.21
C TYR A 167 -5.64 -27.29 12.32
N ASP A 168 -5.11 -27.58 13.51
CA ASP A 168 -5.06 -26.65 14.64
C ASP A 168 -3.80 -25.76 14.64
N GLU A 169 -2.88 -25.95 13.68
CA GLU A 169 -1.70 -25.07 13.56
C GLU A 169 -1.96 -23.87 12.64
N VAL A 170 -1.42 -22.72 13.07
CA VAL A 170 -1.48 -21.46 12.32
C VAL A 170 -0.06 -21.00 12.01
N LYS A 171 0.26 -20.86 10.72
CA LYS A 171 1.51 -20.26 10.25
C LYS A 171 1.28 -18.84 9.82
N ARG A 172 1.95 -17.90 10.51
CA ARG A 172 2.00 -16.50 10.10
C ARG A 172 3.03 -16.29 9.00
N CYS A 173 2.61 -15.59 7.97
CA CYS A 173 3.39 -15.10 6.84
C CYS A 173 3.54 -13.58 7.01
N ASP A 174 4.30 -13.17 8.02
CA ASP A 174 4.37 -11.76 8.45
C ASP A 174 4.97 -10.85 7.37
N GLU A 175 5.96 -11.35 6.61
CA GLU A 175 6.71 -10.60 5.60
C GLU A 175 6.87 -11.44 4.33
N TYR A 176 6.33 -10.96 3.20
CA TYR A 176 6.48 -11.61 1.90
C TYR A 176 6.27 -10.64 0.74
N CYS A 177 6.79 -11.02 -0.44
CA CYS A 177 6.44 -10.49 -1.75
C CYS A 177 5.90 -11.62 -2.62
N LEU A 178 4.67 -11.48 -3.12
CA LEU A 178 4.04 -12.47 -3.97
C LEU A 178 3.96 -11.99 -5.42
N TYR A 179 4.29 -12.90 -6.33
CA TYR A 179 4.17 -12.72 -7.77
C TYR A 179 3.34 -13.85 -8.35
N ALA A 180 2.29 -13.52 -9.08
CA ALA A 180 1.49 -14.48 -9.81
C ALA A 180 1.59 -14.21 -11.31
N THR A 181 1.64 -15.27 -12.11
CA THR A 181 1.51 -15.17 -13.57
C THR A 181 0.14 -15.71 -14.00
N MET A 182 -0.40 -15.16 -15.09
CA MET A 182 -1.65 -15.61 -15.68
C MET A 182 -1.55 -15.54 -17.20
N ASN A 183 -2.09 -16.58 -17.86
CA ASN A 183 -2.36 -16.54 -19.30
C ASN A 183 -3.88 -16.58 -19.56
N PRO A 184 -4.50 -15.47 -20.00
CA PRO A 184 -5.95 -15.41 -20.21
C PRO A 184 -6.46 -16.26 -21.39
N SER A 185 -5.60 -16.66 -22.33
CA SER A 185 -6.00 -17.40 -23.55
C SER A 185 -5.78 -18.91 -23.46
N ASP A 186 -5.33 -19.43 -22.32
CA ASP A 186 -5.03 -20.85 -22.16
C ASP A 186 -6.31 -21.69 -21.97
N SER A 187 -6.26 -22.95 -22.40
CA SER A 187 -7.34 -23.91 -22.25
C SER A 187 -7.30 -24.60 -20.89
N GLY A 188 -8.46 -24.81 -20.25
CA GLY A 188 -8.52 -25.47 -18.93
C GLY A 188 -8.19 -24.53 -17.76
N THR A 189 -8.50 -23.25 -17.90
CA THR A 189 -8.37 -22.22 -16.87
C THR A 189 -9.69 -22.00 -16.12
N PHE A 190 -9.59 -21.53 -14.88
CA PHE A 190 -10.70 -21.08 -14.05
C PHE A 190 -10.70 -19.55 -13.98
N ASP A 191 -11.87 -18.94 -14.07
CA ASP A 191 -12.02 -17.50 -13.92
C ASP A 191 -11.57 -17.06 -12.52
N LEU A 192 -10.77 -16.00 -12.48
CA LEU A 192 -10.38 -15.38 -11.22
C LEU A 192 -11.52 -14.51 -10.72
N ALA A 193 -12.08 -14.87 -9.56
CA ALA A 193 -13.16 -14.11 -8.96
C ALA A 193 -12.72 -12.65 -8.66
N PRO A 194 -13.58 -11.63 -8.85
CA PRO A 194 -13.23 -10.24 -8.54
C PRO A 194 -12.67 -10.01 -7.12
N PRO A 195 -13.16 -10.70 -6.06
CA PRO A 195 -12.57 -10.60 -4.72
C PRO A 195 -11.12 -11.10 -4.63
N PHE A 196 -10.70 -12.02 -5.51
CA PHE A 196 -9.33 -12.52 -5.62
C PHE A 196 -8.44 -11.50 -6.33
N LEU A 197 -8.90 -10.95 -7.46
CA LEU A 197 -8.19 -9.91 -8.20
C LEU A 197 -7.96 -8.63 -7.36
N ASP A 198 -8.92 -8.23 -6.52
CA ASP A 198 -8.79 -7.08 -5.62
C ASP A 198 -7.69 -7.26 -4.55
N ARG A 199 -7.16 -8.47 -4.36
CA ARG A 199 -6.02 -8.73 -3.45
C ARG A 199 -4.66 -8.52 -4.09
N PHE A 200 -4.58 -8.43 -5.42
CA PHE A 200 -3.35 -8.08 -6.09
C PHE A 200 -3.16 -6.56 -6.05
N GLY A 201 -2.10 -6.13 -5.39
CA GLY A 201 -1.66 -4.75 -5.26
C GLY A 201 -1.59 -4.04 -6.61
N ILE A 202 -0.88 -4.66 -7.57
CA ILE A 202 -0.72 -4.18 -8.94
C ILE A 202 -0.87 -5.36 -9.92
N ALA A 203 -1.24 -5.05 -11.15
CA ALA A 203 -1.14 -5.97 -12.26
C ALA A 203 -0.48 -5.28 -13.46
N ALA A 204 0.41 -5.97 -14.15
CA ALA A 204 1.04 -5.46 -15.37
C ALA A 204 0.70 -6.37 -16.56
N PRO A 205 0.16 -5.82 -17.66
CA PRO A 205 0.05 -6.57 -18.90
C PRO A 205 1.43 -6.76 -19.52
N ILE A 206 1.69 -7.95 -20.03
CA ILE A 206 2.90 -8.29 -20.78
C ILE A 206 2.48 -8.47 -22.23
N THR A 207 3.07 -7.66 -23.11
CA THR A 207 2.91 -7.83 -24.55
C THR A 207 4.05 -8.67 -25.13
N MET A 208 3.87 -9.15 -26.36
CA MET A 208 4.93 -9.86 -27.05
C MET A 208 6.08 -8.90 -27.39
N PRO A 209 7.34 -9.36 -27.31
CA PRO A 209 8.50 -8.56 -27.67
C PRO A 209 8.38 -8.04 -29.10
N THR A 210 8.89 -6.82 -29.31
CA THR A 210 9.00 -6.22 -30.64
C THR A 210 10.09 -6.92 -31.48
N THR A 211 10.19 -6.62 -32.77
CA THR A 211 11.25 -7.16 -33.63
C THR A 211 12.65 -6.84 -33.10
N GLU A 212 12.85 -5.63 -32.56
CA GLU A 212 14.11 -5.20 -31.94
C GLU A 212 14.40 -6.00 -30.67
N ASP A 213 13.38 -6.22 -29.83
CA ASP A 213 13.52 -7.05 -28.63
C ASP A 213 13.85 -8.52 -28.98
N LEU A 214 13.27 -9.04 -30.06
CA LEU A 214 13.53 -10.40 -30.54
C LEU A 214 14.96 -10.58 -31.04
N GLU A 215 15.55 -9.58 -31.70
CA GLU A 215 16.96 -9.63 -32.12
C GLU A 215 17.91 -9.80 -30.93
N LEU A 216 17.63 -9.10 -29.82
CA LEU A 216 18.38 -9.22 -28.57
C LEU A 216 18.19 -10.60 -27.91
N ILE A 217 16.97 -11.13 -27.92
CA ILE A 217 16.68 -12.46 -27.37
C ILE A 217 17.38 -13.55 -28.19
N LEU A 218 17.33 -13.47 -29.52
CA LEU A 218 17.91 -14.48 -30.42
C LEU A 218 19.44 -14.44 -30.49
N SER A 219 20.06 -13.30 -30.20
CA SER A 219 21.52 -13.17 -30.12
C SER A 219 22.11 -13.64 -28.78
N SER A 220 21.25 -13.87 -27.78
CA SER A 220 21.65 -14.38 -26.47
C SER A 220 21.98 -15.89 -26.52
N ARG A 221 22.89 -16.34 -25.65
CA ARG A 221 23.26 -17.76 -25.58
C ARG A 221 22.07 -18.60 -25.09
N ASP A 222 21.96 -19.83 -25.58
CA ASP A 222 20.89 -20.74 -25.18
C ASP A 222 20.98 -21.09 -23.68
N GLU A 223 20.08 -20.50 -22.91
CA GLU A 223 19.96 -20.67 -21.47
C GLU A 223 19.65 -22.12 -21.08
N LYS A 224 19.03 -22.92 -21.97
CA LYS A 224 18.75 -24.34 -21.69
C LYS A 224 20.02 -25.18 -21.63
N LEU A 225 21.08 -24.74 -22.31
CA LEU A 225 22.35 -25.47 -22.36
C LEU A 225 23.30 -25.02 -21.25
N PHE A 226 23.33 -23.73 -20.92
CA PHE A 226 24.33 -23.15 -20.02
C PHE A 226 23.79 -22.66 -18.68
N GLY A 227 22.46 -22.53 -18.53
CA GLY A 227 21.85 -21.88 -17.37
C GLY A 227 22.25 -20.40 -17.27
N TYR A 228 21.99 -19.81 -16.09
CA TYR A 228 22.45 -18.47 -15.74
C TYR A 228 23.69 -18.54 -14.86
N ASP A 229 24.66 -17.68 -15.15
CA ASP A 229 25.79 -17.45 -14.25
C ASP A 229 25.34 -16.55 -13.07
N GLU A 230 25.11 -17.14 -11.90
CA GLU A 230 24.68 -16.41 -10.70
C GLU A 230 25.75 -15.49 -10.10
N LEU A 231 27.02 -15.60 -10.52
CA LEU A 231 28.10 -14.72 -10.08
C LEU A 231 28.21 -13.50 -10.99
N TRP A 232 28.20 -13.73 -12.30
CA TRP A 232 28.35 -12.66 -13.27
C TRP A 232 27.02 -12.17 -13.82
N GLN A 233 26.19 -13.01 -14.44
CA GLN A 233 24.96 -12.58 -15.14
C GLN A 233 23.82 -12.19 -14.19
N VAL A 234 23.67 -12.87 -13.05
CA VAL A 234 22.55 -12.67 -12.11
C VAL A 234 23.05 -12.56 -10.66
N PRO A 235 23.87 -11.53 -10.35
CA PRO A 235 24.47 -11.37 -9.03
C PRO A 235 23.41 -11.07 -7.98
N ALA A 236 23.63 -11.55 -6.76
CA ALA A 236 22.93 -11.03 -5.59
C ALA A 236 23.37 -9.58 -5.37
N LEU A 237 22.43 -8.64 -5.48
CA LEU A 237 22.69 -7.20 -5.33
C LEU A 237 22.15 -6.65 -4.01
N ALA A 238 21.12 -7.28 -3.46
CA ALA A 238 20.52 -6.97 -2.18
C ALA A 238 20.15 -8.26 -1.43
N GLU A 239 19.88 -8.12 -0.13
CA GLU A 239 19.39 -9.18 0.75
C GLU A 239 17.95 -8.89 1.22
N GLU A 240 17.27 -9.89 1.81
CA GLU A 240 15.91 -9.71 2.35
C GLU A 240 15.85 -8.56 3.38
N GLU A 241 16.88 -8.39 4.20
CA GLU A 241 16.99 -7.31 5.20
C GLU A 241 17.02 -5.90 4.57
N ASP A 242 17.61 -5.77 3.38
CA ASP A 242 17.60 -4.51 2.63
C ASP A 242 16.18 -4.13 2.23
N LEU A 243 15.38 -5.09 1.75
CA LEU A 243 13.99 -4.87 1.37
C LEU A 243 13.14 -4.45 2.57
N LEU A 244 13.32 -5.09 3.73
CA LEU A 244 12.64 -4.71 4.97
C LEU A 244 13.01 -3.27 5.39
N THR A 245 14.27 -2.89 5.21
CA THR A 245 14.73 -1.52 5.46
C THR A 245 14.08 -0.54 4.49
N ILE A 246 14.00 -0.88 3.20
CA ILE A 246 13.35 -0.07 2.17
C ILE A 246 11.87 0.12 2.46
N TRP A 247 11.13 -0.91 2.90
CA TRP A 247 9.72 -0.80 3.26
C TRP A 247 9.48 0.27 4.33
N ASN A 248 10.34 0.32 5.34
CA ASN A 248 10.30 1.32 6.41
C ASN A 248 10.66 2.73 5.91
N LEU A 249 11.59 2.85 4.97
CA LEU A 249 11.98 4.13 4.38
C LEU A 249 10.91 4.69 3.44
N ALA A 250 10.32 3.82 2.61
CA ALA A 250 9.26 4.17 1.68
C ALA A 250 8.00 4.64 2.42
N ASP A 251 7.58 3.96 3.51
CA ASP A 251 6.40 4.37 4.27
C ASP A 251 6.54 5.77 4.91
N LYS A 252 7.76 6.22 5.20
CA LYS A 252 8.01 7.55 5.77
C LYS A 252 7.83 8.70 4.77
N ILE A 253 7.69 8.41 3.48
CA ILE A 253 7.50 9.48 2.48
C ILE A 253 6.13 10.15 2.68
N PRO A 254 6.10 11.48 2.86
CA PRO A 254 4.86 12.20 3.06
C PRO A 254 4.04 12.25 1.77
N LEU A 255 2.73 12.23 1.92
CA LEU A 255 1.77 12.44 0.84
C LEU A 255 1.38 13.92 0.84
N SER A 256 1.57 14.61 -0.29
CA SER A 256 1.13 16.01 -0.42
C SER A 256 -0.40 16.13 -0.23
N GLU A 257 -0.88 17.27 0.27
CA GLU A 257 -2.32 17.48 0.49
C GLU A 257 -3.14 17.28 -0.80
N ASN A 258 -2.61 17.77 -1.92
CA ASN A 258 -3.24 17.64 -3.23
C ASN A 258 -3.27 16.18 -3.70
N ALA A 259 -2.19 15.42 -3.52
CA ALA A 259 -2.17 13.99 -3.86
C ALA A 259 -3.14 13.19 -2.96
N SER A 260 -3.25 13.54 -1.68
CA SER A 260 -4.24 12.95 -0.78
C SER A 260 -5.69 13.25 -1.20
N ALA A 261 -5.97 14.47 -1.65
CA ALA A 261 -7.28 14.83 -2.21
C ALA A 261 -7.55 14.08 -3.53
N TYR A 262 -6.54 14.01 -4.41
CA TYR A 262 -6.64 13.32 -5.68
C TYR A 262 -6.89 11.82 -5.52
N LEU A 263 -6.16 11.13 -4.64
CA LEU A 263 -6.33 9.70 -4.36
C LEU A 263 -7.75 9.37 -3.87
N ARG A 264 -8.34 10.23 -3.03
CA ARG A 264 -9.74 10.07 -2.59
C ARG A 264 -10.72 10.35 -3.74
N SER A 265 -10.48 11.41 -4.51
CA SER A 265 -11.35 11.80 -5.61
C SER A 265 -11.38 10.74 -6.71
N ILE A 266 -10.22 10.18 -7.07
CA ILE A 266 -10.13 9.23 -8.18
C ILE A 266 -10.84 7.93 -7.86
N VAL A 267 -10.63 7.35 -6.68
CA VAL A 267 -11.30 6.11 -6.27
C VAL A 267 -12.81 6.32 -6.17
N ARG A 268 -13.23 7.46 -5.62
CA ARG A 268 -14.65 7.79 -5.50
C ARG A 268 -15.32 8.02 -6.86
N GLU A 269 -14.61 8.56 -7.86
CA GLU A 269 -15.15 8.78 -9.21
C GLU A 269 -15.65 7.48 -9.87
N PHE A 270 -14.94 6.37 -9.66
CA PHE A 270 -15.28 5.06 -10.24
C PHE A 270 -16.57 4.48 -9.63
N GLY A 271 -16.87 4.80 -8.37
CA GLY A 271 -18.09 4.37 -7.68
C GLY A 271 -19.18 5.41 -7.53
N ALA A 272 -18.95 6.65 -7.98
CA ALA A 272 -19.90 7.74 -7.82
C ALA A 272 -21.17 7.52 -8.65
N CYS A 273 -22.33 7.61 -8.03
CA CYS A 273 -23.62 7.62 -8.71
C CYS A 273 -24.65 8.38 -7.87
N VAL A 274 -25.53 9.14 -8.53
CA VAL A 274 -26.59 9.92 -7.86
C VAL A 274 -27.85 9.09 -7.60
N ARG A 275 -27.96 7.91 -8.21
CA ARG A 275 -29.18 7.08 -8.19
C ARG A 275 -29.07 5.89 -7.23
N VAL A 276 -27.94 5.20 -7.23
CA VAL A 276 -27.72 3.96 -6.46
C VAL A 276 -26.31 3.90 -5.91
N ASP A 277 -26.10 3.11 -4.86
CA ASP A 277 -24.77 2.68 -4.47
C ASP A 277 -24.34 1.49 -5.33
N LYS A 278 -23.38 1.73 -6.24
CA LYS A 278 -22.87 0.70 -7.15
C LYS A 278 -22.16 -0.45 -6.44
N SER A 279 -21.72 -0.26 -5.20
CA SER A 279 -21.13 -1.34 -4.42
C SER A 279 -22.15 -2.37 -3.92
N GLN A 280 -23.44 -2.00 -3.92
CA GLN A 280 -24.54 -2.83 -3.42
C GLN A 280 -25.59 -3.15 -4.48
N SER A 281 -25.58 -2.46 -5.63
CA SER A 281 -26.52 -2.68 -6.72
C SER A 281 -26.04 -3.82 -7.63
N HIS A 282 -26.70 -4.98 -7.55
CA HIS A 282 -26.42 -6.12 -8.43
C HIS A 282 -27.29 -6.14 -9.69
N ASN A 283 -28.55 -5.72 -9.58
CA ASN A 283 -29.54 -5.88 -10.68
C ASN A 283 -29.61 -4.67 -11.62
N LEU A 284 -29.28 -3.47 -11.12
CA LEU A 284 -29.31 -2.24 -11.92
C LEU A 284 -27.87 -1.76 -12.14
N THR A 285 -27.32 -2.09 -13.31
CA THR A 285 -25.98 -1.72 -13.78
C THR A 285 -26.07 -0.78 -14.98
N ILE A 286 -24.91 -0.29 -15.45
CA ILE A 286 -24.84 0.56 -16.65
C ILE A 286 -25.46 -0.16 -17.85
N GLU A 287 -25.18 -1.46 -18.00
CA GLU A 287 -25.64 -2.26 -19.12
C GLU A 287 -27.15 -2.57 -19.05
N THR A 288 -27.75 -2.51 -17.85
CA THR A 288 -29.19 -2.69 -17.66
C THR A 288 -29.97 -1.36 -17.60
N GLY A 289 -29.40 -0.25 -18.08
CA GLY A 289 -30.09 1.05 -18.18
C GLY A 289 -29.95 2.00 -16.99
N LEU A 290 -29.00 1.77 -16.05
CA LEU A 290 -28.78 2.68 -14.89
C LEU A 290 -28.53 4.14 -15.30
N CYS A 291 -27.96 4.36 -16.49
CA CYS A 291 -27.57 5.67 -16.98
C CYS A 291 -28.66 6.40 -17.78
N ASP A 292 -29.79 5.76 -18.05
CA ASP A 292 -30.82 6.30 -18.95
C ASP A 292 -31.53 7.53 -18.34
N GLY A 293 -31.55 8.63 -19.09
CA GLY A 293 -32.09 9.91 -18.60
C GLY A 293 -31.31 10.54 -17.43
N CYS A 294 -30.09 10.07 -17.14
CA CYS A 294 -29.28 10.65 -16.07
C CYS A 294 -28.61 11.95 -16.53
N HIS A 295 -28.80 13.03 -15.78
CA HIS A 295 -28.19 14.33 -16.08
C HIS A 295 -26.65 14.28 -16.16
N TYR A 296 -26.01 13.40 -15.38
CA TYR A 296 -24.56 13.22 -15.35
C TYR A 296 -24.05 12.17 -16.33
N ASN A 297 -24.91 11.60 -17.18
CA ASN A 297 -24.49 10.69 -18.23
C ASN A 297 -23.87 11.51 -19.38
N THR A 298 -22.55 11.72 -19.32
CA THR A 298 -21.80 12.49 -20.31
C THR A 298 -20.61 11.67 -20.82
N ALA A 299 -20.10 11.99 -22.01
CA ALA A 299 -18.91 11.32 -22.53
C ALA A 299 -17.70 11.41 -21.57
N LYS A 300 -17.59 12.51 -20.81
CA LYS A 300 -16.52 12.78 -19.84
C LYS A 300 -16.76 12.17 -18.46
N SER A 301 -17.89 11.50 -18.23
CA SER A 301 -18.16 10.83 -16.96
C SER A 301 -17.39 9.52 -16.91
N VAL A 302 -16.75 9.23 -15.77
CA VAL A 302 -16.12 7.92 -15.52
C VAL A 302 -17.19 6.93 -15.03
N CYS A 303 -18.16 7.41 -14.26
CA CYS A 303 -19.20 6.57 -13.69
C CYS A 303 -20.09 5.86 -14.72
N ASN A 304 -20.22 6.32 -15.96
CA ASN A 304 -21.00 5.60 -16.97
C ASN A 304 -20.19 4.54 -17.73
N LYS A 305 -18.91 4.31 -17.36
CA LYS A 305 -18.01 3.32 -17.98
C LYS A 305 -17.60 2.19 -17.04
N VAL A 306 -18.03 2.25 -15.78
CA VAL A 306 -17.57 1.38 -14.69
C VAL A 306 -18.74 0.62 -14.07
N ILE A 307 -18.77 -0.69 -14.23
CA ILE A 307 -19.81 -1.57 -13.70
C ILE A 307 -19.53 -1.85 -12.22
N ILE A 308 -18.41 -2.51 -11.93
CA ILE A 308 -17.97 -2.81 -10.56
C ILE A 308 -17.02 -1.71 -10.10
N PRO A 309 -17.31 -0.99 -9.01
CA PRO A 309 -16.46 0.12 -8.56
C PRO A 309 -15.18 -0.37 -7.84
N LEU A 310 -14.21 0.54 -7.72
CA LEU A 310 -12.98 0.28 -6.98
C LEU A 310 -13.22 0.17 -5.46
N SER A 311 -12.50 -0.76 -4.83
CA SER A 311 -12.54 -0.97 -3.38
C SER A 311 -11.69 0.05 -2.60
N VAL A 312 -11.84 0.07 -1.28
CA VAL A 312 -10.94 0.82 -0.38
C VAL A 312 -9.51 0.27 -0.42
N ARG A 313 -9.31 -0.99 -0.81
CA ARG A 313 -7.96 -1.57 -0.96
C ARG A 313 -7.21 -0.90 -2.10
N ALA A 314 -7.90 -0.63 -3.22
CA ALA A 314 -7.30 0.09 -4.35
C ALA A 314 -6.71 1.43 -3.92
N ALA A 315 -7.40 2.18 -3.05
CA ALA A 315 -6.90 3.43 -2.46
C ALA A 315 -5.65 3.22 -1.59
N LYS A 316 -5.66 2.20 -0.72
CA LYS A 316 -4.55 1.89 0.18
C LYS A 316 -3.31 1.42 -0.58
N ASP A 317 -3.49 0.56 -1.58
CA ASP A 317 -2.39 0.04 -2.38
C ASP A 317 -1.83 1.12 -3.28
N LEU A 318 -2.67 1.93 -3.93
CA LEU A 318 -2.20 3.08 -4.70
C LEU A 318 -1.34 4.03 -3.84
N ASN A 319 -1.72 4.27 -2.58
CA ASN A 319 -0.90 5.06 -1.67
C ASN A 319 0.45 4.40 -1.37
N ARG A 320 0.47 3.10 -1.07
CA ARG A 320 1.69 2.33 -0.78
C ARG A 320 2.65 2.32 -1.97
N TYR A 321 2.15 1.98 -3.15
CA TYR A 321 2.94 1.98 -4.39
C TYR A 321 3.41 3.37 -4.76
N SER A 322 2.59 4.41 -4.56
CA SER A 322 3.01 5.80 -4.82
C SER A 322 4.15 6.24 -3.90
N LYS A 323 4.15 5.83 -2.63
CA LYS A 323 5.27 6.06 -1.71
C LYS A 323 6.52 5.29 -2.12
N ALA A 324 6.40 4.01 -2.48
CA ALA A 324 7.52 3.20 -2.96
C ALA A 324 8.14 3.79 -4.23
N ALA A 325 7.31 4.23 -5.18
CA ALA A 325 7.76 4.90 -6.39
C ALA A 325 8.43 6.25 -6.09
N ALA A 326 7.83 7.08 -5.24
CA ALA A 326 8.44 8.33 -4.80
C ALA A 326 9.81 8.10 -4.15
N TRP A 327 9.95 7.03 -3.36
CA TRP A 327 11.22 6.64 -2.76
C TRP A 327 12.25 6.25 -3.82
N LEU A 328 11.85 5.42 -4.78
CA LEU A 328 12.71 4.92 -5.85
C LEU A 328 13.25 6.06 -6.73
N VAL A 329 12.40 7.02 -7.10
CA VAL A 329 12.81 8.18 -7.91
C VAL A 329 13.48 9.29 -7.10
N GLY A 330 13.52 9.17 -5.77
CA GLY A 330 14.12 10.19 -4.89
C GLY A 330 13.30 11.47 -4.74
N ALA A 331 11.99 11.38 -4.91
CA ALA A 331 11.06 12.47 -4.60
C ALA A 331 10.97 12.69 -3.08
N THR A 332 10.74 13.95 -2.68
CA THR A 332 10.62 14.32 -1.25
C THR A 332 9.23 14.06 -0.69
N GLU A 333 8.22 14.04 -1.55
CA GLU A 333 6.82 13.76 -1.23
C GLU A 333 6.12 13.11 -2.43
N VAL A 334 5.00 12.43 -2.16
CA VAL A 334 4.13 11.90 -3.21
C VAL A 334 3.29 13.04 -3.80
N SER A 335 3.46 13.28 -5.10
CA SER A 335 2.71 14.26 -5.88
C SER A 335 1.51 13.63 -6.60
N VAL A 336 0.60 14.47 -7.13
CA VAL A 336 -0.54 14.02 -7.95
C VAL A 336 -0.07 13.24 -9.17
N GLU A 337 1.02 13.68 -9.81
CA GLU A 337 1.56 13.04 -11.01
C GLU A 337 2.08 11.62 -10.73
N ILE A 338 2.73 11.38 -9.58
CA ILE A 338 3.18 10.03 -9.19
C ILE A 338 1.97 9.10 -9.01
N VAL A 339 0.93 9.58 -8.31
CA VAL A 339 -0.31 8.82 -8.11
C VAL A 339 -0.97 8.51 -9.46
N LYS A 340 -1.01 9.48 -10.37
CA LYS A 340 -1.58 9.35 -11.71
C LYS A 340 -0.84 8.30 -12.54
N SER A 341 0.50 8.30 -12.51
CA SER A 341 1.32 7.33 -13.26
C SER A 341 1.09 5.88 -12.83
N LEU A 342 0.82 5.64 -11.54
CA LEU A 342 0.64 4.27 -11.01
C LEU A 342 -0.81 3.79 -10.98
N ALA A 343 -1.78 4.71 -11.00
CA ALA A 343 -3.20 4.35 -10.92
C ALA A 343 -3.63 3.28 -11.95
N PRO A 344 -3.18 3.31 -13.23
CA PRO A 344 -3.52 2.28 -14.19
C PRO A 344 -3.13 0.88 -13.71
N LEU A 345 -1.89 0.67 -13.26
CA LEU A 345 -1.36 -0.60 -12.76
C LEU A 345 -2.14 -1.15 -11.53
N VAL A 346 -2.70 -0.26 -10.71
CA VAL A 346 -3.42 -0.67 -9.49
C VAL A 346 -4.90 -0.98 -9.80
N PHE A 347 -5.50 -0.32 -10.78
CA PHE A 347 -6.97 -0.30 -10.92
C PHE A 347 -7.51 -1.23 -12.00
N TRP A 348 -6.82 -1.43 -13.12
CA TRP A 348 -7.41 -2.05 -14.31
C TRP A 348 -7.94 -3.47 -14.08
N HIS A 349 -7.29 -4.24 -13.21
CA HIS A 349 -7.67 -5.61 -12.87
C HIS A 349 -8.70 -5.72 -11.73
N ARG A 350 -9.05 -4.60 -11.06
CA ARG A 350 -9.94 -4.57 -9.88
C ARG A 350 -11.35 -4.11 -10.18
N THR A 351 -11.63 -3.76 -11.42
CA THR A 351 -12.89 -3.14 -11.86
C THR A 351 -13.38 -3.85 -13.10
N THR A 352 -14.68 -3.73 -13.37
CA THR A 352 -15.28 -4.21 -14.62
C THR A 352 -15.82 -3.02 -15.39
N PHE A 353 -15.59 -3.00 -16.69
CA PHE A 353 -15.96 -1.91 -17.58
C PHE A 353 -17.21 -2.26 -18.40
N SER A 354 -17.87 -1.22 -18.92
CA SER A 354 -18.88 -1.35 -19.97
C SER A 354 -18.27 -2.01 -21.19
N GLN A 355 -18.86 -3.13 -21.67
CA GLN A 355 -18.35 -3.84 -22.85
C GLN A 355 -18.33 -2.93 -24.09
N ASN A 356 -19.42 -2.18 -24.32
CA ASN A 356 -19.54 -1.28 -25.47
C ASN A 356 -18.42 -0.24 -25.54
N ASP A 357 -18.01 0.33 -24.40
CA ASP A 357 -16.94 1.32 -24.36
C ASP A 357 -15.54 0.69 -24.46
N LEU A 358 -15.38 -0.52 -23.91
CA LEU A 358 -14.11 -1.24 -23.88
C LEU A 358 -13.76 -1.86 -25.24
N GLU A 359 -14.75 -2.35 -25.98
CA GLU A 359 -14.57 -2.96 -27.30
C GLU A 359 -14.49 -1.91 -28.41
N ALA A 360 -14.99 -0.70 -28.17
CA ALA A 360 -14.90 0.40 -29.11
C ALA A 360 -13.45 0.84 -29.38
N SER A 361 -13.24 1.41 -30.58
CA SER A 361 -11.98 2.05 -30.93
C SER A 361 -11.67 3.20 -29.96
N PRO A 362 -10.42 3.36 -29.50
CA PRO A 362 -9.19 2.65 -29.90
C PRO A 362 -8.78 1.46 -29.02
N TYR A 363 -9.64 0.96 -28.13
CA TYR A 363 -9.22 0.02 -27.07
C TYR A 363 -9.31 -1.44 -27.47
N TYR A 364 -10.32 -1.83 -28.26
CA TYR A 364 -10.48 -3.20 -28.80
C TYR A 364 -10.34 -4.30 -27.72
N GLY A 365 -10.89 -4.08 -26.53
CA GLY A 365 -10.79 -5.03 -25.41
C GLY A 365 -9.60 -4.78 -24.47
N ASN A 366 -8.70 -3.84 -24.76
CA ASN A 366 -7.54 -3.55 -23.91
C ASN A 366 -7.95 -2.77 -22.64
N ALA A 367 -8.23 -3.51 -21.58
CA ALA A 367 -8.62 -2.98 -20.27
C ALA A 367 -7.58 -2.02 -19.65
N TYR A 368 -6.29 -2.26 -19.89
CA TYR A 368 -5.22 -1.42 -19.34
C TYR A 368 -5.19 -0.04 -20.00
N GLU A 369 -5.23 0.03 -21.33
CA GLU A 369 -5.29 1.30 -22.08
C GLU A 369 -6.61 2.04 -21.84
N PHE A 370 -7.72 1.32 -21.74
CA PHE A 370 -9.00 1.93 -21.35
C PHE A 370 -8.93 2.56 -19.96
N MET A 371 -8.33 1.86 -18.99
CA MET A 371 -8.09 2.41 -17.66
C MET A 371 -7.22 3.67 -17.72
N ARG A 372 -6.12 3.70 -18.48
CA ARG A 372 -5.29 4.91 -18.65
C ARG A 372 -6.12 6.11 -19.10
N HIS A 373 -7.01 5.91 -20.08
CA HIS A 373 -7.94 6.95 -20.52
C HIS A 373 -8.92 7.39 -19.40
N LEU A 374 -9.49 6.47 -18.63
CA LEU A 374 -10.36 6.81 -17.49
C LEU A 374 -9.63 7.61 -16.40
N ILE A 375 -8.35 7.30 -16.13
CA ILE A 375 -7.51 8.07 -15.22
C ILE A 375 -7.31 9.50 -15.75
N GLU A 376 -7.08 9.68 -17.04
CA GLU A 376 -6.97 11.02 -17.64
C GLU A 376 -8.27 11.83 -17.51
N LEU A 377 -9.43 11.21 -17.76
CA LEU A 377 -10.73 11.85 -17.54
C LEU A 377 -10.93 12.24 -16.07
N ALA A 378 -10.64 11.34 -15.14
CA ALA A 378 -10.75 11.62 -13.71
C ALA A 378 -9.78 12.75 -13.27
N SER A 379 -8.58 12.79 -13.85
CA SER A 379 -7.58 13.84 -13.59
C SER A 379 -8.04 15.21 -14.07
N SER A 380 -8.60 15.27 -15.29
CA SER A 380 -9.16 16.51 -15.83
C SER A 380 -10.31 17.04 -14.95
N ARG A 381 -11.20 16.15 -14.51
CA ARG A 381 -12.29 16.52 -13.59
C ARG A 381 -11.77 16.97 -12.22
N PHE A 382 -10.75 16.30 -11.68
CA PHE A 382 -10.14 16.72 -10.43
C PHE A 382 -9.54 18.13 -10.51
N ALA A 383 -8.85 18.46 -11.61
CA ALA A 383 -8.32 19.80 -11.82
C ALA A 383 -9.44 20.87 -11.83
N GLN A 384 -10.59 20.58 -12.44
CA GLN A 384 -11.74 21.48 -12.45
C GLN A 384 -12.36 21.71 -11.04
N ARG A 385 -12.08 20.82 -10.07
CA ARG A 385 -12.59 20.91 -8.69
C ARG A 385 -11.72 21.72 -7.75
N GLU A 386 -10.64 22.34 -8.21
CA GLU A 386 -9.70 23.10 -7.36
C GLU A 386 -10.42 24.14 -6.48
N SER A 387 -11.37 24.89 -7.06
CA SER A 387 -12.16 25.89 -6.34
C SER A 387 -13.04 25.26 -5.24
N ALA A 388 -13.67 24.12 -5.51
CA ALA A 388 -14.46 23.39 -4.52
C ALA A 388 -13.58 22.84 -3.39
N LEU A 389 -12.38 22.33 -3.70
CA LEU A 389 -11.43 21.86 -2.70
C LEU A 389 -10.95 23.00 -1.78
N LYS A 390 -10.70 24.20 -2.35
CA LYS A 390 -10.38 25.40 -1.56
C LYS A 390 -11.53 25.79 -0.63
N ILE A 391 -12.78 25.73 -1.11
CA ILE A 391 -13.97 25.98 -0.27
C ILE A 391 -14.04 24.98 0.88
N LEU A 392 -13.90 23.69 0.60
CA LEU A 392 -13.91 22.64 1.63
C LEU A 392 -12.78 22.81 2.65
N LYS A 393 -11.58 23.23 2.21
CA LYS A 393 -10.45 23.50 3.11
C LYS A 393 -10.79 24.61 4.10
N ARG A 394 -11.36 25.73 3.64
CA ARG A 394 -11.82 26.83 4.51
C ARG A 394 -12.93 26.41 5.47
N LEU A 395 -13.89 25.61 4.99
CA LEU A 395 -14.95 25.10 5.84
C LEU A 395 -14.40 24.19 6.94
N LYS A 396 -13.41 23.35 6.62
CA LYS A 396 -12.74 22.48 7.59
C LYS A 396 -11.98 23.24 8.68
N THR A 397 -11.44 24.43 8.37
CA THR A 397 -10.79 25.34 9.33
C THR A 397 -11.77 26.26 10.06
N GLY A 398 -13.08 26.16 9.79
CA GLY A 398 -14.09 27.00 10.45
C GLY A 398 -14.16 28.44 9.93
N GLU A 399 -13.58 28.71 8.75
CA GLU A 399 -13.56 30.01 8.05
C GLU A 399 -14.54 30.05 6.87
N GLY A 400 -15.69 29.37 6.99
CA GLY A 400 -16.70 29.32 5.94
C GLY A 400 -17.33 30.68 5.63
N LYS A 401 -17.55 30.96 4.34
CA LYS A 401 -18.30 32.15 3.88
C LYS A 401 -19.75 31.79 3.56
N ASP A 402 -20.64 32.78 3.56
CA ASP A 402 -22.05 32.53 3.26
C ASP A 402 -22.31 32.09 1.82
N GLU A 403 -21.54 32.62 0.88
CA GLU A 403 -21.59 32.28 -0.55
C GLU A 403 -21.09 30.87 -0.89
N ASP A 404 -20.33 30.23 0.00
CA ASP A 404 -19.61 28.99 -0.30
C ASP A 404 -20.55 27.84 -0.69
N LEU A 405 -21.69 27.73 0.00
CA LEU A 405 -22.69 26.72 -0.34
C LEU A 405 -23.36 26.98 -1.69
N ASN A 406 -23.56 28.24 -2.08
CA ASN A 406 -24.16 28.57 -3.36
C ASN A 406 -23.19 28.26 -4.51
N LYS A 407 -21.89 28.56 -4.34
CA LYS A 407 -20.85 28.18 -5.30
C LYS A 407 -20.76 26.67 -5.48
N LEU A 408 -20.78 25.90 -4.38
CA LEU A 408 -20.80 24.44 -4.45
C LEU A 408 -22.09 23.89 -5.09
N LYS A 409 -23.25 24.52 -4.85
CA LYS A 409 -24.52 24.15 -5.52
C LYS A 409 -24.44 24.33 -7.03
N GLU A 410 -23.91 25.45 -7.50
CA GLU A 410 -23.75 25.71 -8.94
C GLU A 410 -22.76 24.73 -9.57
N MET A 411 -21.60 24.50 -8.95
CA MET A 411 -20.64 23.49 -9.42
C MET A 411 -21.22 22.07 -9.40
N GLY A 412 -22.06 21.76 -8.42
CA GLY A 412 -22.75 20.48 -8.30
C GLY A 412 -23.77 20.21 -9.40
N LYS A 413 -24.14 21.19 -10.23
CA LYS A 413 -25.00 20.92 -11.41
C LYS A 413 -24.25 20.09 -12.47
N SER A 414 -22.97 20.37 -12.67
CA SER A 414 -22.15 19.72 -13.70
C SER A 414 -21.20 18.67 -13.13
N ASP A 415 -20.87 18.73 -11.84
CA ASP A 415 -19.96 17.78 -11.21
C ASP A 415 -20.63 16.86 -10.18
N LEU A 416 -20.53 15.56 -10.47
CA LEU A 416 -21.17 14.52 -9.68
C LEU A 416 -20.62 14.44 -8.25
N LEU A 417 -19.30 14.50 -8.05
CA LEU A 417 -18.69 14.42 -6.72
C LEU A 417 -19.00 15.64 -5.87
N VAL A 418 -19.03 16.82 -6.49
CA VAL A 418 -19.45 18.04 -5.80
C VAL A 418 -20.90 17.88 -5.31
N ARG A 419 -21.79 17.33 -6.15
CA ARG A 419 -23.21 17.14 -5.84
C ARG A 419 -23.47 16.16 -4.70
N ILE A 420 -22.78 15.01 -4.70
CA ILE A 420 -23.09 13.88 -3.81
C ILE A 420 -22.29 13.92 -2.51
N ASP A 421 -21.02 14.35 -2.54
CA ASP A 421 -20.15 14.26 -1.36
C ASP A 421 -19.82 15.66 -0.81
N TYR A 422 -19.35 16.57 -1.65
CA TYR A 422 -18.78 17.83 -1.16
C TYR A 422 -19.83 18.77 -0.60
N LEU A 423 -21.00 18.83 -1.24
CA LEU A 423 -22.09 19.70 -0.84
C LEU A 423 -22.71 19.25 0.49
N ASP A 424 -22.87 17.95 0.69
CA ASP A 424 -23.41 17.39 1.94
C ASP A 424 -22.41 17.58 3.09
N LEU A 425 -21.13 17.30 2.85
CA LEU A 425 -20.08 17.62 3.82
C LEU A 425 -20.05 19.12 4.15
N ALA A 426 -20.14 20.00 3.14
CA ALA A 426 -20.12 21.44 3.35
C ALA A 426 -21.30 21.94 4.20
N ARG A 427 -22.50 21.36 4.04
CA ARG A 427 -23.68 21.68 4.87
C ARG A 427 -23.43 21.37 6.34
N GLU A 428 -22.77 20.25 6.63
CA GLU A 428 -22.44 19.87 8.00
C GLU A 428 -21.35 20.76 8.60
N LEU A 429 -20.29 21.04 7.83
CA LEU A 429 -19.18 21.88 8.28
C LEU A 429 -19.57 23.36 8.49
N LYS A 430 -20.59 23.86 7.78
CA LYS A 430 -21.09 25.24 7.96
C LYS A 430 -21.81 25.44 9.30
N LYS A 431 -22.23 24.37 9.99
CA LYS A 431 -22.95 24.48 11.28
C LYS A 431 -22.07 25.24 12.29
N LYS A 432 -22.65 26.23 12.99
CA LYS A 432 -21.95 27.07 13.99
C LYS A 432 -21.25 26.25 15.08
N ARG A 433 -21.83 25.10 15.46
CA ARG A 433 -21.24 24.15 16.43
C ARG A 433 -19.86 23.68 15.98
N TYR A 434 -19.72 23.25 14.73
CA TYR A 434 -18.44 22.78 14.17
C TYR A 434 -17.38 23.88 14.18
N ALA A 435 -17.71 25.07 13.63
CA ALA A 435 -16.76 26.18 13.56
C ALA A 435 -16.26 26.63 14.95
N LYS A 436 -17.12 26.61 15.99
CA LYS A 436 -16.72 26.91 17.36
C LYS A 436 -15.69 25.91 17.91
N VAL A 437 -15.91 24.61 17.68
CA VAL A 437 -14.99 23.55 18.13
C VAL A 437 -13.64 23.67 17.44
N VAL A 438 -13.63 23.86 16.11
CA VAL A 438 -12.38 24.01 15.34
C VAL A 438 -11.57 25.21 15.81
N LYS A 439 -12.20 26.38 15.97
CA LYS A 439 -11.52 27.59 16.47
C LYS A 439 -10.98 27.40 17.89
N ARG A 440 -11.68 26.65 18.74
CA ARG A 440 -11.19 26.32 20.09
C ARG A 440 -9.97 25.41 20.04
N ILE A 441 -9.97 24.40 19.16
CA ILE A 441 -8.80 23.52 18.93
C ILE A 441 -7.61 24.35 18.44
N GLU A 442 -7.78 25.17 17.41
CA GLU A 442 -6.70 25.99 16.84
C GLU A 442 -6.11 26.96 17.87
N LYS A 443 -6.96 27.68 18.60
CA LYS A 443 -6.52 28.55 19.71
C LYS A 443 -5.74 27.78 20.78
N SER A 444 -6.12 26.54 21.08
CA SER A 444 -5.46 25.71 22.10
C SER A 444 -4.10 25.20 21.61
N ILE A 445 -3.97 24.90 20.31
CA ILE A 445 -2.70 24.55 19.66
C ILE A 445 -1.76 25.76 19.68
N ASP A 446 -2.22 26.92 19.23
CA ASP A 446 -1.40 28.15 19.16
C ASP A 446 -0.93 28.63 20.53
N SER A 447 -1.74 28.41 21.58
CA SER A 447 -1.39 28.73 22.97
C SER A 447 -0.68 27.59 23.72
N ALA A 448 -0.34 26.50 23.03
CA ALA A 448 0.35 25.32 23.60
C ALA A 448 -0.31 24.74 24.88
N LYS A 449 -1.65 24.82 24.98
CA LYS A 449 -2.38 24.40 26.18
C LYS A 449 -2.71 22.90 26.16
N VAL A 450 -1.77 22.09 26.63
CA VAL A 450 -1.88 20.61 26.65
C VAL A 450 -3.12 20.11 27.40
N LYS A 451 -3.47 20.70 28.56
CA LYS A 451 -4.67 20.30 29.33
C LYS A 451 -5.96 20.53 28.55
N GLU A 452 -6.14 21.71 27.96
CA GLU A 452 -7.32 22.04 27.16
C GLU A 452 -7.42 21.14 25.91
N LEU A 453 -6.28 20.78 25.29
CA LEU A 453 -6.25 19.82 24.18
C LEU A 453 -6.66 18.40 24.59
N SER A 454 -6.26 17.93 25.77
CA SER A 454 -6.72 16.63 26.31
C SER A 454 -8.23 16.62 26.57
N GLU A 455 -8.75 17.67 27.21
CA GLU A 455 -10.20 17.81 27.45
C GLU A 455 -11.00 17.84 26.14
N LEU A 456 -10.48 18.56 25.12
CA LEU A 456 -11.08 18.57 23.79
C LEU A 456 -11.00 17.20 23.11
N LYS A 457 -9.89 16.47 23.27
CA LYS A 457 -9.75 15.11 22.76
C LYS A 457 -10.81 14.19 23.37
N GLN A 458 -10.99 14.22 24.69
CA GLN A 458 -11.99 13.42 25.38
C GLN A 458 -13.41 13.79 24.94
N SER A 459 -13.73 15.09 24.88
CA SER A 459 -15.02 15.56 24.36
C SER A 459 -15.27 15.12 22.92
N LEU A 460 -14.25 15.11 22.06
CA LEU A 460 -14.34 14.60 20.70
C LEU A 460 -14.45 13.07 20.63
N MET A 461 -14.01 12.32 21.63
CA MET A 461 -14.21 10.86 21.68
C MET A 461 -15.67 10.54 22.03
N GLU A 462 -16.28 11.32 22.91
CA GLU A 462 -17.67 11.16 23.37
C GLU A 462 -18.70 11.70 22.36
N ASP A 463 -18.44 12.82 21.69
CA ASP A 463 -19.38 13.46 20.76
C ASP A 463 -19.45 12.71 19.42
N THR A 464 -20.48 11.90 19.21
CA THR A 464 -20.66 11.13 17.96
C THR A 464 -21.23 11.94 16.79
N ASP A 465 -21.87 13.08 17.07
CA ASP A 465 -22.64 13.83 16.07
C ASP A 465 -21.82 14.91 15.36
N LEU A 466 -20.58 15.14 15.80
CA LEU A 466 -19.72 16.15 15.21
C LEU A 466 -19.16 15.66 13.86
N PRO A 467 -19.37 16.41 12.76
CA PRO A 467 -18.83 16.00 11.46
C PRO A 467 -17.31 16.08 11.46
N ASN A 468 -16.66 15.23 10.65
CA ASN A 468 -15.20 15.20 10.46
C ASN A 468 -14.39 14.98 11.76
N ARG A 469 -15.02 14.39 12.79
CA ARG A 469 -14.46 14.11 14.12
C ARG A 469 -13.13 13.36 14.10
N ALA A 470 -13.01 12.31 13.28
CA ALA A 470 -11.77 11.53 13.20
C ALA A 470 -10.56 12.38 12.76
N MET A 471 -10.78 13.34 11.86
CA MET A 471 -9.73 14.26 11.42
C MET A 471 -9.38 15.26 12.53
N LEU A 472 -10.36 15.74 13.29
CA LEU A 472 -10.13 16.62 14.45
C LEU A 472 -9.38 15.89 15.57
N LEU A 473 -9.78 14.66 15.89
CA LEU A 473 -9.08 13.80 16.85
C LEU A 473 -7.63 13.57 16.44
N ARG A 474 -7.38 13.29 15.15
CA ARG A 474 -6.02 13.17 14.62
C ARG A 474 -5.25 14.48 14.76
N LYS A 475 -5.83 15.63 14.37
CA LYS A 475 -5.19 16.95 14.51
C LYS A 475 -4.82 17.25 15.96
N VAL A 476 -5.72 16.98 16.91
CA VAL A 476 -5.45 17.16 18.34
C VAL A 476 -4.39 16.18 18.83
N THR A 477 -4.43 14.92 18.40
CA THR A 477 -3.44 13.90 18.80
C THR A 477 -2.05 14.22 18.25
N ASP A 478 -1.95 14.63 16.99
CA ASP A 478 -0.69 15.03 16.34
C ASP A 478 -0.12 16.30 17.01
N ALA A 479 -0.98 17.27 17.38
CA ALA A 479 -0.56 18.45 18.13
C ALA A 479 -0.12 18.13 19.55
N LEU A 480 -0.82 17.24 20.26
CA LEU A 480 -0.41 16.76 21.58
C LEU A 480 0.94 16.06 21.49
N HIS A 481 1.12 15.19 20.48
CA HIS A 481 2.39 14.51 20.23
C HIS A 481 3.52 15.52 20.00
N SER A 482 3.36 16.48 19.08
CA SER A 482 4.41 17.45 18.76
C SER A 482 4.75 18.39 19.91
N LEU A 483 3.76 18.81 20.71
CA LEU A 483 3.96 19.71 21.85
C LEU A 483 4.63 19.02 23.06
N THR A 484 4.51 17.70 23.18
CA THR A 484 4.99 16.94 24.36
C THR A 484 6.13 15.98 24.06
N LEU A 485 6.48 15.78 22.78
CA LEU A 485 7.52 14.85 22.36
C LEU A 485 8.81 15.11 23.13
N SER A 486 9.25 14.09 23.86
CA SER A 486 10.50 14.08 24.61
C SER A 486 11.23 12.79 24.28
N GLN A 487 12.49 12.92 23.89
CA GLN A 487 13.36 11.80 23.56
C GLN A 487 14.42 11.63 24.65
N PHE A 488 14.69 10.39 25.03
CA PHE A 488 15.69 10.02 26.01
C PHE A 488 16.57 8.91 25.45
N GLU A 489 17.85 8.95 25.81
CA GLU A 489 18.84 7.92 25.54
C GLU A 489 19.42 7.47 26.88
N LEU A 490 19.42 6.15 27.12
CA LEU A 490 19.92 5.54 28.36
C LEU A 490 20.51 4.16 28.06
N GLY A 491 21.30 3.62 29.00
CA GLY A 491 21.82 2.25 28.92
C GLY A 491 20.75 1.18 29.20
N PHE A 492 20.97 -0.04 28.75
CA PHE A 492 20.07 -1.17 28.99
C PHE A 492 19.90 -1.48 30.49
N GLU A 493 20.96 -1.33 31.29
CA GLU A 493 20.87 -1.49 32.75
C GLU A 493 19.92 -0.46 33.37
N GLN A 494 20.04 0.81 32.98
CA GLN A 494 19.13 1.88 33.43
C GLN A 494 17.68 1.62 32.98
N TRP A 495 17.48 0.98 31.82
CA TRP A 495 16.14 0.59 31.37
C TRP A 495 15.54 -0.53 32.22
N GLN A 496 16.36 -1.50 32.65
CA GLN A 496 15.94 -2.61 33.53
C GLN A 496 15.47 -2.12 34.91
N ASP A 497 15.96 -0.99 35.38
CA ASP A 497 15.44 -0.34 36.58
C ASP A 497 14.19 0.49 36.29
N LEU A 498 14.22 1.29 35.21
CA LEU A 498 13.15 2.22 34.87
C LEU A 498 11.85 1.54 34.47
N TRP A 499 11.89 0.42 33.74
CA TRP A 499 10.66 -0.21 33.21
C TRP A 499 9.71 -0.66 34.34
N THR A 500 10.23 -1.06 35.51
CA THR A 500 9.39 -1.45 36.67
C THR A 500 8.57 -0.27 37.19
N THR A 501 9.19 0.91 37.27
CA THR A 501 8.53 2.16 37.69
C THR A 501 7.44 2.55 36.71
N VAL A 502 7.72 2.45 35.39
CA VAL A 502 6.72 2.71 34.34
C VAL A 502 5.59 1.68 34.39
N SER A 503 5.91 0.40 34.62
CA SER A 503 4.96 -0.70 34.67
C SER A 503 3.99 -0.60 35.85
N LEU A 504 4.47 -0.17 37.02
CA LEU A 504 3.63 0.04 38.21
C LEU A 504 2.61 1.16 37.97
N ARG A 505 3.01 2.22 37.28
CA ARG A 505 2.15 3.35 36.97
C ARG A 505 1.16 3.05 35.84
N TYR A 506 1.54 2.21 34.89
CA TYR A 506 0.73 1.83 33.73
C TYR A 506 0.57 0.31 33.62
N PRO A 507 -0.24 -0.33 34.49
CA PRO A 507 -0.33 -1.80 34.56
C PRO A 507 -0.74 -2.46 33.24
N LYS A 508 -1.56 -1.77 32.42
CA LYS A 508 -2.01 -2.25 31.11
C LYS A 508 -0.87 -2.43 30.09
N MET A 509 0.28 -1.78 30.30
CA MET A 509 1.43 -1.82 29.39
C MET A 509 2.47 -2.88 29.78
N THR A 510 2.33 -3.49 30.95
CA THR A 510 3.31 -4.41 31.56
C THR A 510 3.73 -5.55 30.64
N SER A 511 2.78 -6.26 30.02
CA SER A 511 3.06 -7.42 29.16
C SER A 511 3.92 -7.04 27.95
N ILE A 512 3.62 -5.90 27.34
CA ILE A 512 4.31 -5.38 26.16
C ILE A 512 5.68 -4.80 26.54
N LEU A 513 5.79 -4.12 27.68
CA LEU A 513 7.07 -3.62 28.20
C LEU A 513 8.01 -4.77 28.53
N LYS A 514 7.50 -5.86 29.11
CA LYS A 514 8.31 -7.05 29.43
C LYS A 514 8.98 -7.65 28.18
N GLU A 515 8.32 -7.59 27.03
CA GLU A 515 8.91 -8.04 25.77
C GLU A 515 10.14 -7.22 25.35
N THR A 516 10.26 -5.96 25.76
CA THR A 516 11.41 -5.10 25.42
C THR A 516 12.69 -5.51 26.13
N LEU A 517 12.60 -6.33 27.19
CA LEU A 517 13.74 -6.89 27.91
C LEU A 517 14.47 -8.00 27.12
N ASN A 518 13.89 -8.45 26.00
CA ASN A 518 14.52 -9.40 25.07
C ASN A 518 14.90 -8.67 23.76
N PRO A 519 16.06 -7.98 23.74
CA PRO A 519 16.53 -7.25 22.55
C PRO A 519 17.08 -8.16 21.44
N PRO A 520 17.23 -7.65 20.20
CA PRO A 520 16.82 -6.31 19.76
C PRO A 520 15.30 -6.24 19.56
N LYS A 521 14.67 -5.18 20.07
CA LYS A 521 13.21 -5.03 19.94
C LYS A 521 12.79 -3.57 19.90
N ARG A 522 11.83 -3.29 19.03
CA ARG A 522 11.11 -2.02 18.98
C ARG A 522 9.65 -2.24 19.33
N LYS A 523 9.15 -1.53 20.33
CA LYS A 523 7.74 -1.56 20.71
C LYS A 523 7.18 -0.15 20.78
N VAL A 524 5.97 0.00 20.24
CA VAL A 524 5.18 1.23 20.32
C VAL A 524 3.97 0.93 21.18
N LEU A 525 3.88 1.60 22.32
CA LEU A 525 2.77 1.46 23.25
C LEU A 525 1.93 2.73 23.19
N ARG A 526 0.61 2.57 23.10
CA ARG A 526 -0.34 3.68 22.99
C ARG A 526 -1.51 3.46 23.93
N THR A 527 -1.82 4.49 24.69
CA THR A 527 -3.04 4.66 25.49
C THR A 527 -3.76 5.92 25.03
N ASP A 528 -4.90 6.25 25.65
CA ASP A 528 -5.66 7.45 25.29
C ASP A 528 -4.85 8.74 25.47
N ASP A 529 -3.99 8.85 26.49
CA ASP A 529 -3.21 10.07 26.77
C ASP A 529 -1.69 9.89 26.77
N LEU A 530 -1.18 8.71 26.46
CA LEU A 530 0.27 8.44 26.44
C LEU A 530 0.65 7.54 25.26
N THR A 531 1.66 7.98 24.51
CA THR A 531 2.43 7.18 23.56
C THR A 531 3.86 7.05 24.08
N LEU A 532 4.31 5.81 24.25
CA LEU A 532 5.66 5.45 24.64
C LEU A 532 6.27 4.55 23.56
N VAL A 533 7.36 4.99 22.95
CA VAL A 533 8.18 4.18 22.05
C VAL A 533 9.41 3.73 22.80
N VAL A 534 9.69 2.43 22.77
CA VAL A 534 10.89 1.85 23.37
C VAL A 534 11.64 1.12 22.27
N TYR A 535 12.90 1.47 22.08
CA TYR A 535 13.80 0.79 21.16
C TYR A 535 15.06 0.36 21.90
N VAL A 536 15.22 -0.96 22.06
CA VAL A 536 16.37 -1.57 22.73
C VAL A 536 17.25 -2.22 21.66
N THR A 537 18.50 -1.79 21.58
CA THR A 537 19.45 -2.18 20.53
C THR A 537 20.19 -3.49 20.83
N GLY A 538 20.46 -3.79 22.09
CA GLY A 538 21.26 -4.94 22.50
C GLY A 538 21.07 -5.28 23.98
N SER A 539 21.65 -6.40 24.40
CA SER A 539 21.53 -6.95 25.77
C SER A 539 22.69 -6.60 26.70
N SER A 540 23.74 -5.94 26.22
CA SER A 540 24.85 -5.49 27.06
C SER A 540 24.40 -4.32 27.96
N PRO A 541 24.93 -4.17 29.19
CA PRO A 541 24.55 -3.09 30.12
C PRO A 541 24.58 -1.68 29.49
N ASP A 542 25.61 -1.41 28.69
CA ASP A 542 25.80 -0.13 27.99
C ASP A 542 25.08 -0.04 26.64
N SER A 543 24.31 -1.07 26.24
CA SER A 543 23.58 -1.04 24.97
C SER A 543 22.57 0.11 24.98
N PRO A 544 22.56 0.98 23.96
CA PRO A 544 21.69 2.14 23.95
C PRO A 544 20.22 1.75 23.85
N VAL A 545 19.40 2.39 24.69
CA VAL A 545 17.95 2.32 24.70
C VAL A 545 17.40 3.70 24.42
N PHE A 546 16.59 3.79 23.37
CA PHE A 546 15.93 5.03 22.98
C PHE A 546 14.48 4.99 23.43
N LEU A 547 14.08 6.01 24.20
CA LEU A 547 12.70 6.22 24.62
C LEU A 547 12.13 7.48 23.97
N GLU A 548 10.91 7.36 23.44
CA GLU A 548 10.14 8.52 23.01
C GLU A 548 8.83 8.58 23.80
N VAL A 549 8.59 9.68 24.49
CA VAL A 549 7.38 9.92 25.30
C VAL A 549 6.61 11.09 24.70
N SER A 550 5.33 10.91 24.46
CA SER A 550 4.46 11.95 23.88
C SER A 550 2.98 11.68 24.15
N GLY A 551 2.13 12.70 24.13
CA GLY A 551 0.68 12.56 24.37
C GLY A 551 0.07 13.73 25.16
N GLY A 552 -0.90 13.41 26.01
CA GLY A 552 -1.59 14.33 26.91
C GLY A 552 -0.82 14.59 28.22
N PRO A 553 -1.51 15.00 29.29
CA PRO A 553 -0.92 15.32 30.60
C PRO A 553 -0.12 14.17 31.22
N GLU A 554 -0.50 12.91 30.95
CA GLU A 554 0.24 11.73 31.42
C GLU A 554 1.66 11.67 30.86
N ALA A 555 1.85 12.04 29.59
CA ALA A 555 3.18 12.09 28.96
C ALA A 555 4.09 13.11 29.67
N ILE A 556 3.57 14.27 30.07
CA ILE A 556 4.31 15.28 30.83
C ILE A 556 4.70 14.74 32.21
N SER A 557 3.80 13.99 32.86
CA SER A 557 4.11 13.41 34.16
C SER A 557 5.15 12.30 34.06
N LEU A 558 5.05 11.42 33.06
CA LEU A 558 6.01 10.35 32.83
C LEU A 558 7.39 10.91 32.48
N LYS A 559 7.44 11.96 31.65
CA LYS A 559 8.68 12.71 31.35
C LYS A 559 9.41 13.13 32.63
N LYS A 560 8.69 13.74 33.58
CA LYS A 560 9.27 14.19 34.86
C LYS A 560 9.80 13.03 35.70
N ASP A 561 9.12 11.89 35.68
CA ASP A 561 9.57 10.71 36.41
C ASP A 561 10.87 10.14 35.81
N ILE A 562 10.93 10.03 34.47
CA ILE A 562 12.12 9.58 33.74
C ILE A 562 13.29 10.54 34.02
N GLU A 563 13.08 11.85 33.91
CA GLU A 563 14.10 12.86 34.23
C GLU A 563 14.59 12.79 35.68
N LYS A 564 13.69 12.47 36.63
CA LYS A 564 14.05 12.30 38.05
C LYS A 564 14.85 11.02 38.27
N HIS A 565 14.56 9.97 37.52
CA HIS A 565 15.28 8.70 37.59
C HIS A 565 16.67 8.81 36.97
N LEU A 566 16.81 9.48 35.82
CA LEU A 566 18.10 9.70 35.14
C LEU A 566 19.04 10.69 35.89
N LYS A 567 18.50 11.47 36.83
CA LYS A 567 19.28 12.37 37.70
C LYS A 567 19.75 11.69 39.01
N LYS A 568 19.22 10.51 39.32
CA LYS A 568 19.70 9.65 40.41
C LYS A 568 20.76 8.72 39.87
#